data_AF-A0A1E3NSD5-F1
#
_entry.id   AF-A0A1E3NSD5-F1
#
_cell.length_a   1.000
_cell.length_b   1.000
_cell.length_c   1.000
_cell.angle_alpha   90.00
_cell.angle_beta   90.00
_cell.angle_gamma   90.00
#
_symmetry.space_group_name_H-M   'P 1'
#
loop_
_entity.id
_entity.type
_entity.pdbx_description
1 polymer ?
#
loop_
_entity_poly.entity_id
_entity_poly.type
_entity_poly.pdbx_seq_one_letter_code
_entity_poly.pdbx_strand_id
1 'polypeptide(L)'
;MDSLASPVEDTLSVFDIQNDINLIDTINSKIQQMDSLKDQSLASYSTRIEDLERQLENTLSSIKSLRSSSQTKSTKSELKKLENEIFDSARSLTSLNMEINSLKLSYNEDLKRLDELETELSKLNDKFISHTAILQVDSNSTDSKVVDENANLIKLKLYQSLGLKFNQETREVLILNKSKNNVSLLKIDDTYSEYFISNYIWDSI
;
A
#
# COMPACT_ATOMS: atom_id res chain seq x y z
N MET A 1 -32.75 -58.95 106.56
CA MET A 1 -33.05 -57.65 105.91
C MET A 1 -31.79 -56.80 105.72
N ASP A 2 -30.67 -57.10 106.41
CA ASP A 2 -29.43 -56.31 106.32
C ASP A 2 -28.58 -56.53 105.04
N SER A 3 -28.86 -57.55 104.23
CA SER A 3 -28.07 -57.87 103.04
C SER A 3 -28.30 -56.94 101.84
N LEU A 4 -29.42 -56.21 101.81
CA LEU A 4 -29.73 -55.26 100.73
C LEU A 4 -29.39 -53.81 101.08
N ALA A 5 -29.20 -53.49 102.37
CA ALA A 5 -28.90 -52.13 102.81
C ALA A 5 -27.47 -51.70 102.44
N SER A 6 -26.49 -52.58 102.64
CA SER A 6 -25.08 -52.30 102.30
C SER A 6 -24.84 -52.05 100.80
N PRO A 7 -25.36 -52.86 99.85
CA PRO A 7 -25.22 -52.58 98.42
C PRO A 7 -25.89 -51.28 97.97
N VAL A 8 -26.99 -50.88 98.61
CA VAL A 8 -27.71 -49.63 98.33
C VAL A 8 -26.92 -48.42 98.84
N GLU A 9 -26.29 -48.53 100.01
CA GLU A 9 -25.44 -47.48 100.57
C GLU A 9 -24.11 -47.35 99.81
N ASP A 10 -23.53 -48.47 99.40
CA ASP A 10 -22.34 -48.48 98.52
C ASP A 10 -22.65 -47.83 97.17
N THR A 11 -23.78 -48.16 96.54
CA THR A 11 -24.21 -47.51 95.28
C THR A 11 -24.57 -46.04 95.44
N LEU A 12 -25.09 -45.63 96.60
CA LEU A 12 -25.34 -44.21 96.92
C LEU A 12 -24.02 -43.44 97.06
N SER A 13 -23.00 -44.04 97.68
CA SER A 13 -21.68 -43.41 97.87
C SER A 13 -20.89 -43.25 96.57
N VAL A 14 -21.12 -44.14 95.60
CA VAL A 14 -20.51 -44.09 94.26
C VAL A 14 -21.20 -43.05 93.36
N PHE A 15 -22.42 -42.63 93.69
CA PHE A 15 -23.19 -41.66 92.92
C PHE A 15 -22.73 -40.22 93.23
N ASP A 16 -21.68 -39.76 92.54
CA ASP A 16 -21.14 -38.41 92.70
C ASP A 16 -21.88 -37.39 91.83
N ILE A 17 -23.06 -36.97 92.30
CA ILE A 17 -23.89 -35.95 91.66
C ILE A 17 -23.14 -34.61 91.56
N GLN A 18 -22.25 -34.31 92.51
CA GLN A 18 -21.55 -33.03 92.53
C GLN A 18 -20.55 -32.93 91.38
N ASN A 19 -19.86 -34.04 91.07
CA ASN A 19 -18.99 -34.11 89.91
C ASN A 19 -19.79 -33.91 88.61
N ASP A 20 -20.96 -34.53 88.48
CA ASP A 20 -21.82 -34.35 87.30
C ASP A 20 -22.32 -32.91 87.15
N ILE A 21 -22.69 -32.24 88.25
CA ILE A 21 -23.04 -30.82 88.22
C ILE A 21 -21.85 -29.96 87.76
N ASN A 22 -20.65 -30.22 88.29
CA ASN A 22 -19.44 -29.50 87.88
C ASN A 22 -19.11 -29.74 86.40
N LEU A 23 -19.36 -30.95 85.89
CA LEU A 23 -19.22 -31.28 84.47
C LEU A 23 -20.24 -30.52 83.62
N ILE A 24 -21.51 -30.42 84.06
CA ILE A 24 -22.54 -29.63 83.38
C ILE A 24 -22.15 -28.15 83.34
N ASP A 25 -21.65 -27.59 84.44
CA ASP A 25 -21.17 -26.19 84.48
C ASP A 25 -19.99 -25.96 83.54
N THR A 26 -19.06 -26.93 83.49
CA THR A 26 -17.93 -26.91 82.56
C THR A 26 -18.40 -26.99 81.11
N ILE A 27 -19.39 -27.84 80.81
CA ILE A 27 -19.98 -27.95 79.47
C ILE A 27 -20.66 -26.63 79.09
N ASN A 28 -21.43 -26.03 80.01
CA ASN A 28 -22.12 -24.77 79.75
C ASN A 28 -21.12 -23.63 79.49
N SER A 29 -20.04 -23.55 80.26
CA SER A 29 -18.92 -22.62 80.02
C SER A 29 -18.28 -22.83 78.65
N LYS A 30 -18.04 -24.09 78.25
CA LYS A 30 -17.51 -24.41 76.90
C LYS A 30 -18.49 -24.04 75.78
N ILE A 31 -19.79 -24.20 75.98
CA ILE A 31 -20.82 -23.77 75.02
C ILE A 31 -20.79 -22.25 74.87
N GLN A 32 -20.74 -21.51 75.97
CA GLN A 32 -20.63 -20.04 75.93
C GLN A 32 -19.34 -19.58 75.24
N GLN A 33 -18.21 -20.25 75.50
CA GLN A 33 -16.96 -19.99 74.79
C GLN A 33 -17.10 -20.28 73.29
N MET A 34 -17.70 -21.40 72.90
CA MET A 34 -17.93 -21.75 71.50
C MET A 34 -18.82 -20.70 70.81
N ASP A 35 -19.87 -20.24 71.46
CA ASP A 35 -20.75 -19.21 70.90
C ASP A 35 -20.02 -17.88 70.74
N SER A 36 -19.20 -17.48 71.72
CA SER A 36 -18.37 -16.26 71.59
C SER A 36 -17.37 -16.35 70.44
N LEU A 37 -16.76 -17.52 70.21
CA LEU A 37 -15.84 -17.75 69.08
C LEU A 37 -16.56 -17.72 67.74
N LYS A 38 -17.78 -18.26 67.69
CA LYS A 38 -18.63 -18.20 66.49
C LYS A 38 -19.02 -16.77 66.16
N ASP A 39 -19.45 -15.99 67.15
CA ASP A 39 -19.82 -14.59 66.97
C ASP A 39 -18.63 -13.75 66.52
N GLN A 40 -17.45 -13.98 67.12
CA GLN A 40 -16.21 -13.31 66.69
C GLN A 40 -15.84 -13.70 65.25
N SER A 41 -15.98 -14.96 64.88
CA SER A 41 -15.69 -15.44 63.52
C SER A 41 -16.68 -14.83 62.51
N LEU A 42 -17.97 -14.83 62.83
CA LEU A 42 -19.01 -14.20 62.01
C LEU A 42 -18.76 -12.70 61.82
N ALA A 43 -18.41 -11.98 62.88
CA ALA A 43 -18.04 -10.58 62.80
C ALA A 43 -16.83 -10.37 61.89
N SER A 44 -15.81 -11.24 61.99
CA SER A 44 -14.60 -11.16 61.15
C SER A 44 -14.89 -11.46 59.66
N TYR A 45 -15.79 -12.40 59.36
CA TYR A 45 -16.19 -12.67 57.99
C TYR A 45 -17.05 -11.53 57.44
N SER A 46 -17.94 -10.95 58.24
CA SER A 46 -18.75 -9.80 57.84
C SER A 46 -17.89 -8.61 57.46
N THR A 47 -16.90 -8.25 58.29
CA THR A 47 -15.98 -7.15 57.97
C THR A 47 -15.13 -7.46 56.74
N ARG A 48 -14.72 -8.73 56.58
CA ARG A 48 -13.97 -9.13 55.38
C ARG A 48 -14.80 -9.04 54.11
N ILE A 49 -16.08 -9.38 54.16
CA ILE A 49 -17.01 -9.25 53.03
C ILE A 49 -17.18 -7.77 52.69
N GLU A 50 -17.42 -6.91 53.68
CA GLU A 50 -17.58 -5.46 53.46
C GLU A 50 -16.32 -4.82 52.86
N ASP A 51 -15.13 -5.23 53.33
CA ASP A 51 -13.86 -4.80 52.75
C ASP A 51 -13.70 -5.23 51.28
N LEU A 52 -14.08 -6.48 50.96
CA LEU A 52 -14.02 -7.00 49.59
C LEU A 52 -15.03 -6.31 48.68
N GLU A 53 -16.24 -6.03 49.16
CA GLU A 53 -17.24 -5.26 48.43
C GLU A 53 -16.74 -3.84 48.14
N ARG A 54 -16.12 -3.19 49.12
CA ARG A 54 -15.52 -1.86 48.93
C ARG A 54 -14.36 -1.88 47.93
N GLN A 55 -13.52 -2.93 47.96
CA GLN A 55 -12.47 -3.12 46.96
C GLN A 55 -13.06 -3.34 45.57
N LEU A 56 -14.11 -4.14 45.45
CA LEU A 56 -14.81 -4.37 44.19
C LEU A 56 -15.35 -3.05 43.65
N GLU A 57 -16.06 -2.26 44.45
CA GLU A 57 -16.61 -0.97 44.02
C GLU A 57 -15.50 0.02 43.61
N ASN A 58 -14.38 0.06 44.35
CA ASN A 58 -13.21 0.87 43.99
C ASN A 58 -12.58 0.43 42.66
N THR A 59 -12.48 -0.88 42.40
CA THR A 59 -11.94 -1.37 41.13
C THR A 59 -12.90 -1.12 39.97
N LEU A 60 -14.21 -1.27 40.19
CA LEU A 60 -15.23 -1.01 39.18
C LEU A 60 -15.27 0.47 38.81
N SER A 61 -15.27 1.36 39.81
CA SER A 61 -15.17 2.81 39.59
C SER A 61 -13.87 3.21 38.90
N SER A 62 -12.73 2.58 39.26
CA SER A 62 -11.45 2.76 38.56
C SER A 62 -11.54 2.33 37.10
N ILE A 63 -12.08 1.16 36.79
CA ILE A 63 -12.30 0.68 35.42
C ILE A 63 -13.21 1.64 34.64
N LYS A 64 -14.30 2.10 35.26
CA LYS A 64 -15.24 3.04 34.64
C LYS A 64 -14.56 4.36 34.33
N SER A 65 -13.78 4.89 35.27
CA SER A 65 -13.02 6.13 35.07
C SER A 65 -12.00 5.97 33.94
N LEU A 66 -11.23 4.87 33.92
CA LEU A 66 -10.23 4.58 32.90
C LEU A 66 -10.87 4.43 31.51
N ARG A 67 -11.99 3.69 31.42
CA ARG A 67 -12.77 3.53 30.17
C ARG A 67 -13.36 4.85 29.69
N SER A 68 -13.80 5.70 30.61
CA SER A 68 -14.33 7.03 30.30
C SER A 68 -13.24 8.06 30.01
N SER A 69 -11.99 7.78 30.39
CA SER A 69 -10.89 8.71 30.32
C SER A 69 -10.68 9.19 28.90
N SER A 70 -10.44 10.50 28.78
CA SER A 70 -10.15 11.12 27.49
C SER A 70 -8.93 10.49 26.83
N GLN A 71 -7.96 10.03 27.63
CA GLN A 71 -6.75 9.39 27.13
C GLN A 71 -7.07 8.08 26.39
N THR A 72 -7.87 7.17 26.97
CA THR A 72 -8.25 5.92 26.30
C THR A 72 -9.07 6.17 25.04
N LYS A 73 -9.89 7.24 25.01
CA LYS A 73 -10.60 7.65 23.80
C LYS A 73 -9.66 8.21 22.73
N SER A 74 -8.68 9.04 23.13
CA SER A 74 -7.66 9.59 22.23
C SER A 74 -6.83 8.47 21.62
N THR A 75 -6.27 7.58 22.44
CA THR A 75 -5.46 6.45 21.96
C THR A 75 -6.27 5.53 21.05
N LYS A 76 -7.54 5.26 21.36
CA LYS A 76 -8.43 4.50 20.47
C LYS A 76 -8.65 5.21 19.13
N SER A 77 -8.77 6.54 19.14
CA SER A 77 -8.94 7.31 17.90
C SER A 77 -7.66 7.36 17.07
N GLU A 78 -6.50 7.49 17.71
CA GLU A 78 -5.18 7.44 17.07
C GLU A 78 -4.92 6.06 16.46
N LEU A 79 -5.23 4.99 17.18
CA LEU A 79 -5.09 3.62 16.68
C LEU A 79 -5.93 3.42 15.40
N LYS A 80 -7.17 3.91 15.39
CA LYS A 80 -8.03 3.87 14.19
C LYS A 80 -7.47 4.69 13.02
N LYS A 81 -6.88 5.85 13.30
CA LYS A 81 -6.22 6.66 12.26
C LYS A 81 -5.04 5.89 11.66
N LEU A 82 -4.20 5.31 12.51
CA LEU A 82 -3.06 4.53 12.09
C LEU A 82 -3.48 3.28 11.30
N GLU A 83 -4.55 2.61 11.70
CA GLU A 83 -5.13 1.47 10.97
C GLU A 83 -5.60 1.87 9.57
N ASN A 84 -6.26 3.03 9.43
CA ASN A 84 -6.63 3.57 8.14
C ASN A 84 -5.41 3.94 7.29
N GLU A 85 -4.40 4.58 7.86
CA GLU A 85 -3.15 4.92 7.16
C GLU A 85 -2.41 3.68 6.65
N ILE A 86 -2.40 2.60 7.44
CA ILE A 86 -1.86 1.29 7.03
C ILE A 86 -2.67 0.74 5.85
N PHE A 87 -4.00 0.80 5.91
CA PHE A 87 -4.87 0.33 4.83
C PHE A 87 -4.67 1.13 3.54
N ASP A 88 -4.59 2.46 3.64
CA ASP A 88 -4.35 3.36 2.51
C ASP A 88 -2.96 3.13 1.91
N SER A 89 -1.95 2.92 2.75
CA SER A 89 -0.59 2.58 2.31
C SER A 89 -0.56 1.22 1.60
N ALA A 90 -1.21 0.20 2.16
CA ALA A 90 -1.31 -1.12 1.54
C ALA A 90 -2.05 -1.08 0.21
N ARG A 91 -3.11 -0.28 0.11
CA ARG A 91 -3.83 -0.04 -1.14
C ARG A 91 -2.95 0.66 -2.18
N SER A 92 -2.21 1.69 -1.77
CA SER A 92 -1.27 2.41 -2.64
C SER A 92 -0.16 1.50 -3.14
N LEU A 93 0.42 0.66 -2.27
CA LEU A 93 1.40 -0.36 -2.64
C LEU A 93 0.84 -1.39 -3.62
N THR A 94 -0.42 -1.80 -3.43
CA THR A 94 -1.09 -2.74 -4.34
C THR A 94 -1.30 -2.10 -5.71
N SER A 95 -1.76 -0.85 -5.77
CA SER A 95 -1.89 -0.09 -7.02
C SER A 95 -0.54 0.04 -7.73
N LEU A 96 0.50 0.44 -7.00
CA LEU A 96 1.84 0.56 -7.55
C LEU A 96 2.38 -0.78 -8.08
N ASN A 97 2.12 -1.88 -7.37
CA ASN A 97 2.51 -3.21 -7.83
C ASN A 97 1.76 -3.61 -9.11
N MET A 98 0.46 -3.28 -9.22
CA MET A 98 -0.28 -3.47 -10.46
C MET A 98 0.30 -2.65 -11.61
N GLU A 99 0.63 -1.38 -11.38
CA GLU A 99 1.27 -0.50 -12.36
C GLU A 99 2.64 -1.06 -12.80
N ILE A 100 3.48 -1.50 -11.86
CA ILE A 100 4.77 -2.12 -12.16
C ILE A 100 4.59 -3.38 -13.01
N ASN A 101 3.61 -4.23 -12.69
CA ASN A 101 3.35 -5.44 -13.47
C ASN A 101 2.84 -5.09 -14.88
N SER A 102 1.99 -4.07 -15.02
CA SER A 102 1.53 -3.61 -16.33
C SER A 102 2.67 -3.02 -17.17
N LEU A 103 3.56 -2.24 -16.56
CA LEU A 103 4.73 -1.68 -17.21
C LEU A 103 5.70 -2.77 -17.64
N LYS A 104 5.92 -3.78 -16.78
CA LYS A 104 6.74 -4.94 -17.09
C LYS A 104 6.15 -5.75 -18.25
N LEU A 105 4.84 -5.86 -18.36
CA LEU A 105 4.19 -6.51 -19.50
C LEU A 105 4.44 -5.73 -20.79
N SER A 106 4.17 -4.41 -20.79
CA SER A 106 4.43 -3.52 -21.94
C SER A 106 5.91 -3.58 -22.37
N TYR A 107 6.84 -3.54 -21.42
CA TYR A 107 8.27 -3.64 -21.71
C TYR A 107 8.65 -4.96 -22.38
N ASN A 108 8.07 -6.08 -21.94
CA ASN A 108 8.32 -7.37 -22.60
C ASN A 108 7.70 -7.44 -24.00
N GLU A 109 6.55 -6.80 -24.22
CA GLU A 109 5.94 -6.69 -25.55
C GLU A 109 6.81 -5.85 -26.49
N ASP A 110 7.31 -4.71 -26.02
CA ASP A 110 8.23 -3.85 -26.78
C ASP A 110 9.55 -4.58 -27.10
N LEU A 111 10.09 -5.36 -26.15
CA LEU A 111 11.29 -6.16 -26.37
C LEU A 111 11.08 -7.20 -27.47
N LYS A 112 9.92 -7.88 -27.49
CA LYS A 112 9.57 -8.83 -28.57
C LYS A 112 9.45 -8.11 -29.91
N ARG A 113 8.81 -6.93 -29.93
CA ARG A 113 8.67 -6.14 -31.15
C ARG A 113 10.02 -5.67 -31.69
N LEU A 114 10.96 -5.34 -30.80
CA LEU A 114 12.33 -4.99 -31.18
C LEU A 114 13.06 -6.18 -31.81
N ASP A 115 12.95 -7.37 -31.21
CA ASP A 115 13.52 -8.61 -31.74
C ASP A 115 12.91 -8.93 -33.14
N GLU A 116 11.59 -8.80 -33.29
CA GLU A 116 10.92 -8.95 -34.58
C GLU A 116 11.45 -7.97 -35.64
N LEU A 117 11.59 -6.68 -35.29
CA LEU A 117 12.15 -5.65 -36.19
C LEU A 117 13.62 -5.90 -36.53
N GLU A 118 14.42 -6.38 -35.59
CA GLU A 118 15.82 -6.75 -35.83
C GLU A 118 15.91 -7.92 -36.82
N THR A 119 15.05 -8.93 -36.67
CA THR A 119 14.98 -10.03 -37.65
C THR A 119 14.51 -9.55 -39.03
N GLU A 120 13.59 -8.59 -39.10
CA GLU A 120 13.13 -8.01 -40.35
C GLU A 120 14.22 -7.18 -41.04
N LEU A 121 14.95 -6.35 -40.28
CA LEU A 121 16.10 -5.60 -40.78
C LEU A 121 17.21 -6.52 -41.26
N SER A 122 17.52 -7.59 -40.52
CA SER A 122 18.49 -8.60 -40.95
C SER A 122 18.09 -9.23 -42.29
N LYS A 123 16.83 -9.66 -42.43
CA LYS A 123 16.30 -10.18 -43.70
C LYS A 123 16.35 -9.15 -44.84
N LEU A 124 16.09 -7.88 -44.57
CA LEU A 124 16.15 -6.82 -45.58
C LEU A 124 17.60 -6.53 -45.99
N ASN A 125 18.52 -6.54 -45.03
CA ASN A 125 19.96 -6.39 -45.28
C ASN A 125 20.48 -7.54 -46.15
N ASP A 126 20.13 -8.79 -45.84
CA ASP A 126 20.46 -9.96 -46.68
C ASP A 126 19.90 -9.84 -48.11
N LYS A 127 18.66 -9.34 -48.24
CA LYS A 127 18.03 -9.04 -49.54
C LYS A 127 18.75 -7.90 -50.28
N PHE A 128 19.21 -6.87 -49.59
CA PHE A 128 19.93 -5.75 -50.20
C PHE A 128 21.34 -6.17 -50.65
N ILE A 129 22.06 -6.94 -49.83
CA ILE A 129 23.38 -7.50 -50.18
C ILE A 129 23.27 -8.40 -51.41
N SER A 130 22.27 -9.29 -51.45
CA SER A 130 22.02 -10.12 -52.63
C SER A 130 21.62 -9.31 -53.86
N HIS A 131 20.80 -8.26 -53.73
CA HIS A 131 20.41 -7.41 -54.86
C HIS A 131 21.56 -6.55 -55.42
N THR A 132 22.40 -5.98 -54.54
CA THR A 132 23.59 -5.21 -54.93
C THR A 132 24.67 -6.09 -55.55
N ALA A 133 24.85 -7.32 -55.08
CA ALA A 133 25.72 -8.30 -55.72
C ALA A 133 25.27 -8.64 -57.15
N ILE A 134 23.96 -8.64 -57.42
CA ILE A 134 23.41 -8.85 -58.78
C ILE A 134 23.66 -7.61 -59.65
N LEU A 135 23.49 -6.39 -59.13
CA LEU A 135 23.68 -5.14 -59.89
C LEU A 135 25.15 -4.80 -60.21
N GLN A 136 26.11 -5.26 -59.39
CA GLN A 136 27.54 -5.06 -59.66
C GLN A 136 28.06 -5.87 -60.86
N VAL A 137 27.36 -6.92 -61.28
CA VAL A 137 27.74 -7.70 -62.47
C VAL A 137 27.36 -6.96 -63.77
N ASP A 138 26.34 -6.08 -63.74
CA ASP A 138 25.78 -5.45 -64.94
C ASP A 138 26.24 -4.00 -65.22
N SER A 139 27.03 -3.37 -64.33
CA SER A 139 27.32 -1.91 -64.40
C SER A 139 28.65 -1.52 -65.07
N ASN A 140 29.31 -2.41 -65.82
CA ASN A 140 30.61 -2.12 -66.43
C ASN A 140 30.57 -1.30 -67.73
N SER A 141 29.45 -0.64 -68.05
CA SER A 141 29.38 0.24 -69.23
C SER A 141 28.41 1.41 -69.06
N THR A 142 28.98 2.62 -69.07
CA THR A 142 28.34 3.93 -69.37
C THR A 142 27.68 4.69 -68.21
N ASP A 143 28.46 5.44 -67.41
CA ASP A 143 27.88 6.27 -66.35
C ASP A 143 28.62 7.61 -66.08
N SER A 144 28.60 8.53 -67.04
CA SER A 144 28.93 9.95 -66.78
C SER A 144 27.72 10.88 -66.86
N LYS A 145 26.58 10.42 -67.40
CA LYS A 145 25.35 11.23 -67.51
C LYS A 145 24.36 10.96 -66.38
N VAL A 146 24.33 9.75 -65.81
CA VAL A 146 23.43 9.45 -64.67
C VAL A 146 23.95 10.11 -63.40
N VAL A 147 25.26 10.34 -63.27
CA VAL A 147 25.85 11.07 -62.13
C VAL A 147 25.36 12.53 -62.05
N ASP A 148 25.23 13.23 -63.17
CA ASP A 148 24.72 14.62 -63.20
C ASP A 148 23.20 14.68 -62.93
N GLU A 149 22.44 13.72 -63.47
CA GLU A 149 21.00 13.59 -63.18
C GLU A 149 20.77 13.28 -61.68
N ASN A 150 21.58 12.40 -61.12
CA ASN A 150 21.55 12.07 -59.69
C ASN A 150 21.92 13.27 -58.81
N ALA A 151 22.91 14.07 -59.20
CA ALA A 151 23.28 15.28 -58.46
C ALA A 151 22.14 16.32 -58.44
N ASN A 152 21.45 16.52 -59.56
CA ASN A 152 20.29 17.41 -59.63
C ASN A 152 19.09 16.85 -58.84
N LEU A 153 18.85 15.54 -58.89
CA LEU A 153 17.81 14.88 -58.10
C LEU A 153 18.06 15.02 -56.59
N ILE A 154 19.31 14.86 -56.14
CA ILE A 154 19.69 15.02 -54.73
C ILE A 154 19.49 16.48 -54.30
N LYS A 155 19.90 17.46 -55.12
CA LYS A 155 19.64 18.89 -54.84
C LYS A 155 18.14 19.18 -54.73
N LEU A 156 17.32 18.62 -55.63
CA LEU A 156 15.85 18.77 -55.57
C LEU A 156 15.26 18.12 -54.31
N LYS A 157 15.71 16.93 -53.92
CA LYS A 157 15.28 16.26 -52.67
C LYS A 157 15.72 17.04 -51.43
N LEU A 158 16.89 17.70 -51.47
CA LEU A 158 17.35 18.59 -50.40
C LEU A 158 16.43 19.80 -50.26
N TYR A 159 16.10 20.48 -51.36
CA TYR A 159 15.16 21.61 -51.33
C TYR A 159 13.75 21.18 -50.87
N GLN A 160 13.31 19.97 -51.25
CA GLN A 160 12.05 19.40 -50.77
C GLN A 160 12.09 19.08 -49.26
N SER A 161 13.19 18.53 -48.75
CA SER A 161 13.32 18.22 -47.32
C SER A 161 13.43 19.47 -46.45
N LEU A 162 13.91 20.57 -47.05
CA LEU A 162 13.90 21.91 -46.48
C LEU A 162 12.49 22.54 -46.42
N GLY A 163 11.50 21.89 -47.02
CA GLY A 163 10.09 22.31 -46.94
C GLY A 163 9.63 23.21 -48.08
N LEU A 164 10.43 23.35 -49.14
CA LEU A 164 10.08 24.11 -50.34
C LEU A 164 9.32 23.19 -51.30
N LYS A 165 8.05 23.49 -51.55
CA LYS A 165 7.29 22.86 -52.63
C LYS A 165 6.99 23.90 -53.70
N PHE A 166 7.55 23.69 -54.88
CA PHE A 166 7.31 24.53 -56.05
C PHE A 166 6.16 23.95 -56.87
N ASN A 167 5.11 24.74 -57.12
CA ASN A 167 4.06 24.36 -58.05
C ASN A 167 4.26 25.11 -59.38
N GLN A 168 4.58 24.36 -60.44
CA GLN A 168 4.80 24.92 -61.78
C GLN A 168 3.53 25.53 -62.40
N GLU A 169 2.34 25.04 -62.03
CA GLU A 169 1.09 25.49 -62.65
C GLU A 169 0.63 26.87 -62.14
N THR A 170 0.95 27.24 -60.90
CA THR A 170 0.50 28.51 -60.29
C THR A 170 1.62 29.53 -60.05
N ARG A 171 2.89 29.20 -60.37
CA ARG A 171 4.09 30.00 -60.03
C ARG A 171 4.11 30.41 -58.55
N GLU A 172 3.74 29.47 -57.68
CA GLU A 172 3.69 29.65 -56.24
C GLU A 172 4.73 28.76 -55.56
N VAL A 173 5.44 29.33 -54.59
CA VAL A 173 6.34 28.59 -53.68
C VAL A 173 5.64 28.45 -52.35
N LEU A 174 5.38 27.21 -51.96
CA LEU A 174 4.90 26.86 -50.63
C LEU A 174 6.12 26.64 -49.74
N ILE A 175 6.26 27.45 -48.69
CA ILE A 175 7.32 27.31 -47.70
C ILE A 175 6.69 26.74 -46.43
N LEU A 176 7.14 25.54 -46.07
CA LEU A 176 6.67 24.82 -44.89
C LEU A 176 7.68 25.00 -43.76
N ASN A 177 7.37 25.87 -42.80
CA ASN A 177 8.21 26.01 -41.61
C ASN A 177 7.91 24.88 -40.60
N LYS A 178 8.89 24.00 -40.36
CA LYS A 178 8.75 22.85 -39.45
C LYS A 178 8.57 23.26 -37.97
N SER A 179 8.98 24.47 -37.58
CA SER A 179 8.94 24.92 -36.18
C SER A 179 7.62 25.61 -35.80
N LYS A 180 6.89 26.18 -36.77
CA LYS A 180 5.64 26.94 -36.52
C LYS A 180 4.38 26.31 -37.12
N ASN A 181 4.50 25.17 -37.82
CA ASN A 181 3.41 24.48 -38.52
C ASN A 181 2.52 25.43 -39.33
N ASN A 182 3.15 26.42 -39.97
CA ASN A 182 2.46 27.44 -40.76
C ASN A 182 2.96 27.36 -42.20
N VAL A 183 2.02 27.47 -43.14
CA VAL A 183 2.30 27.37 -44.57
C VAL A 183 2.24 28.77 -45.16
N SER A 184 3.41 29.31 -45.53
CA SER A 184 3.47 30.61 -46.22
C SER A 184 3.37 30.36 -47.73
N LEU A 185 2.37 31.00 -48.36
CA LEU A 185 2.19 31.00 -49.81
C LEU A 185 2.85 32.25 -50.39
N LEU A 186 3.95 32.07 -51.13
CA LEU A 186 4.57 33.17 -51.88
C LEU A 186 4.24 33.03 -53.37
N LYS A 187 3.51 34.00 -53.91
CA LYS A 187 3.30 34.14 -55.36
C LYS A 187 4.53 34.81 -55.96
N ILE A 188 5.17 34.15 -56.93
CA ILE A 188 6.26 34.76 -57.68
C ILE A 188 5.63 35.67 -58.74
N ASP A 189 5.53 36.95 -58.42
CA ASP A 189 5.19 38.02 -59.35
C ASP A 189 6.47 38.77 -59.75
N ASP A 190 6.55 39.20 -61.02
CA ASP A 190 7.72 39.87 -61.62
C ASP A 190 7.99 41.27 -61.02
N THR A 191 7.14 41.67 -60.07
CA THR A 191 7.22 42.90 -59.29
C THR A 191 8.16 42.80 -58.08
N TYR A 192 8.56 41.60 -57.65
CA TYR A 192 9.42 41.42 -56.48
C TYR A 192 10.88 41.21 -56.89
N SER A 193 11.79 41.99 -56.30
CA SER A 193 13.23 41.80 -56.49
C SER A 193 13.68 40.43 -55.97
N GLU A 194 14.56 39.77 -56.70
CA GLU A 194 15.19 38.49 -56.30
C GLU A 194 15.76 38.53 -54.88
N TYR A 195 16.29 39.69 -54.47
CA TYR A 195 16.78 39.93 -53.10
C TYR A 195 15.68 39.82 -52.04
N PHE A 196 14.48 40.32 -52.33
CA PHE A 196 13.35 40.26 -51.41
C PHE A 196 12.84 38.82 -51.27
N ILE A 197 12.75 38.09 -52.39
CA ILE A 197 12.34 36.69 -52.41
C ILE A 197 13.32 35.82 -51.62
N SER A 198 14.63 36.03 -51.82
CA SER A 198 15.67 35.27 -51.10
C SER A 198 15.62 35.51 -49.59
N ASN A 199 15.55 36.77 -49.14
CA ASN A 199 15.44 37.08 -47.71
C ASN A 199 14.17 36.52 -47.09
N TYR A 200 13.02 36.61 -47.79
CA TYR A 200 11.77 36.06 -47.30
C TYR A 200 11.82 34.53 -47.15
N ILE A 201 12.48 33.83 -48.09
CA ILE A 201 12.66 32.37 -48.00
C ILE A 201 13.56 32.01 -46.81
N TRP A 202 14.67 32.72 -46.60
CA TRP A 202 15.56 32.47 -45.47
C TRP A 202 14.94 32.80 -44.11
N ASP A 203 14.12 33.84 -44.03
CA ASP A 203 13.40 34.19 -42.78
C ASP A 203 12.23 33.23 -42.47
N SER A 204 11.73 32.50 -43.47
CA SER A 204 10.55 31.64 -43.33
C SER A 204 10.85 30.14 -43.23
N ILE A 205 12.09 29.69 -43.48
CA ILE A 205 12.58 28.34 -43.19
C ILE A 205 12.99 28.24 -41.72
#